data_AF-A0A5C6E651-F1
#
_entry.id   AF-A0A5C6E651-F1
#
_cell.length_a   1.000
_cell.length_b   1.000
_cell.length_c   1.000
_cell.angle_alpha   90.00
_cell.angle_beta   90.00
_cell.angle_gamma   90.00
#
_symmetry.space_group_name_H-M   'P 1'
#
loop_
_entity.id
_entity.type
_entity.pdbx_description
1 polymer ?
#
loop_
_entity_poly.entity_id
_entity_poly.type
_entity_poly.pdbx_seq_one_letter_code
_entity_poly.pdbx_strand_id
1 'polypeptide(L)'
;MYQLIDFGDGLKLESLSGHTIVRPSPAAELSRRALRDRWSTYRSIYELPRKAWTHNRPWPADLMIDCGNFRMPVHPTPFGHIGVFPEQFENWKWLQQRRPTPPVGNARPLALNLFAYTGASTIALALAGYDVVHVDAAKPNVAAAKQSVDANGLAGVSIRYMVDDAAKFTAREVRRERKYGTIVLDPPAYGHTPKGKTWRIERDLWPLLENCLRLVDPAGFRLLVTGHSPQVVAGDVIKYFQQASLTKRFSVAFDSGRSVLKDLSGRSLDAGFFVRVEAPGSIQAQA
;
A
#
# COMPACT_ATOMS: atom_id res chain seq x y z
N MET A 1 0.67 -16.99 8.02
CA MET A 1 0.38 -15.75 8.76
C MET A 1 1.68 -14.98 9.01
N TYR A 2 1.64 -13.65 8.95
CA TYR A 2 2.77 -12.80 9.35
C TYR A 2 2.73 -12.52 10.86
N GLN A 3 3.90 -12.46 11.51
CA GLN A 3 4.03 -12.02 12.90
C GLN A 3 5.32 -11.22 13.08
N LEU A 4 5.25 -10.04 13.70
CA LEU A 4 6.44 -9.41 14.27
C LEU A 4 6.75 -10.12 15.59
N ILE A 5 7.91 -10.75 15.70
CA ILE A 5 8.32 -11.47 16.91
C ILE A 5 8.87 -10.48 17.94
N ASP A 6 9.85 -9.69 17.53
CA ASP A 6 10.56 -8.74 18.38
C ASP A 6 11.21 -7.65 17.49
N PHE A 7 11.55 -6.51 18.08
CA PHE A 7 12.32 -5.46 17.43
C PHE A 7 13.19 -4.71 18.44
N GLY A 8 14.23 -4.07 17.93
CA GLY A 8 15.15 -3.26 18.72
C GLY A 8 16.56 -3.24 18.13
N ASP A 9 17.35 -2.28 18.58
CA ASP A 9 18.73 -2.05 18.14
C ASP A 9 18.82 -1.93 16.61
N GLY A 10 17.85 -1.23 16.00
CA GLY A 10 17.77 -0.97 14.56
C GLY A 10 17.36 -2.18 13.70
N LEU A 11 16.89 -3.27 14.31
CA LEU A 11 16.45 -4.48 13.61
C LEU A 11 15.03 -4.88 14.00
N LYS A 12 14.43 -5.74 13.17
CA LYS A 12 13.20 -6.48 13.48
C LYS A 12 13.36 -7.97 13.16
N LEU A 13 12.80 -8.80 14.03
CA LEU A 13 12.68 -10.25 13.90
C LEU A 13 11.23 -10.59 13.56
N GLU A 14 11.01 -11.20 12.40
CA GLU A 14 9.68 -11.45 11.83
C GLU A 14 9.50 -12.95 11.57
N SER A 15 8.26 -13.44 11.60
CA SER A 15 7.87 -14.77 11.14
C SER A 15 7.00 -14.64 9.91
N LEU A 16 7.44 -15.23 8.81
CA LEU A 16 6.68 -15.33 7.57
C LEU A 16 6.13 -16.76 7.46
N SER A 17 4.93 -17.00 7.98
CA SER A 17 4.31 -18.34 8.02
C SER A 17 5.24 -19.42 8.62
N GLY A 18 5.97 -19.08 9.68
CA GLY A 18 6.91 -19.98 10.37
C GLY A 18 8.37 -19.85 9.92
N HIS A 19 8.64 -19.21 8.77
CA HIS A 19 10.01 -18.90 8.35
C HIS A 19 10.48 -17.60 9.01
N THR A 20 11.39 -17.71 9.97
CA THR A 20 11.86 -16.57 10.76
C THR A 20 12.95 -15.78 10.03
N ILE A 21 12.80 -14.46 9.96
CA ILE A 21 13.75 -13.58 9.28
C ILE A 21 14.15 -12.39 10.14
N VAL A 22 15.35 -11.85 9.92
CA VAL A 22 15.82 -10.60 10.52
C VAL A 22 16.06 -9.57 9.44
N ARG A 23 15.56 -8.36 9.65
CA ARG A 23 15.75 -7.24 8.73
C ARG A 23 16.09 -5.94 9.45
N PRO A 24 16.81 -5.01 8.80
CA PRO A 24 16.96 -3.65 9.27
C PRO A 24 15.61 -2.94 9.43
N SER A 25 15.52 -2.10 10.46
CA SER A 25 14.36 -1.27 10.74
C SER A 25 14.82 0.00 11.46
N PRO A 26 15.03 1.13 10.76
CA PRO A 26 15.42 2.40 11.38
C PRO A 26 14.47 2.84 12.50
N ALA A 27 13.17 2.58 12.36
CA ALA A 27 12.16 2.85 13.40
C ALA A 27 12.40 2.08 14.73
N ALA A 28 13.28 1.07 14.73
CA ALA A 28 13.64 0.29 15.90
C ALA A 28 14.99 0.70 16.52
N GLU A 29 15.69 1.73 16.02
CA GLU A 29 17.03 2.14 16.48
C GLU A 29 17.06 2.49 17.98
N LEU A 30 16.06 3.22 18.46
CA LEU A 30 16.00 3.68 19.85
C LEU A 30 15.36 2.65 20.81
N SER A 31 14.84 1.55 20.29
CA SER A 31 14.19 0.50 21.08
C SER A 31 15.18 -0.60 21.45
N ARG A 32 15.05 -1.20 22.64
CA ARG A 32 15.84 -2.38 23.02
C ARG A 32 15.07 -3.65 22.69
N ARG A 33 15.77 -4.74 22.34
CA ARG A 33 15.15 -6.07 22.13
C ARG A 33 14.55 -6.60 23.43
N ALA A 34 13.29 -7.01 23.39
CA ALA A 34 12.59 -7.55 24.56
C ALA A 34 12.79 -9.06 24.71
N LEU A 35 12.91 -9.79 23.59
CA LEU A 35 12.98 -11.25 23.54
C LEU A 35 14.34 -11.72 23.00
N ARG A 36 15.42 -11.31 23.67
CA ARG A 36 16.81 -11.52 23.22
C ARG A 36 17.12 -12.95 22.79
N ASP A 37 16.63 -13.95 23.53
CA ASP A 37 16.88 -15.36 23.26
C ASP A 37 16.28 -15.86 21.93
N ARG A 38 15.29 -15.15 21.37
CA ARG A 38 14.66 -15.50 20.09
C ARG A 38 15.53 -15.14 18.88
N TRP A 39 16.46 -14.19 19.03
CA TRP A 39 17.26 -13.65 17.93
C TRP A 39 18.35 -14.57 17.40
N SER A 40 18.67 -15.67 18.08
CA SER A 40 19.59 -16.69 17.55
C SER A 40 18.91 -17.67 16.59
N THR A 41 17.57 -17.67 16.53
CA THR A 41 16.79 -18.71 15.85
C THR A 41 16.34 -18.35 14.42
N TYR A 42 16.79 -17.22 13.88
CA TYR A 42 16.40 -16.79 12.53
C TYR A 42 16.88 -17.77 11.44
N ARG A 43 16.06 -17.92 10.40
CA ARG A 43 16.38 -18.70 9.20
C ARG A 43 17.09 -17.88 8.14
N SER A 44 16.79 -16.58 8.06
CA SER A 44 17.44 -15.69 7.10
C SER A 44 17.62 -14.29 7.67
N ILE A 45 18.66 -13.59 7.23
CA ILE A 45 18.93 -12.21 7.63
C ILE A 45 19.30 -11.38 6.41
N TYR A 46 18.78 -10.16 6.31
CA TYR A 46 19.25 -9.20 5.33
C TYR A 46 20.33 -8.30 5.96
N GLU A 47 21.54 -8.35 5.41
CA GLU A 47 22.68 -7.62 5.92
C GLU A 47 22.87 -6.32 5.14
N LEU A 48 22.52 -5.19 5.76
CA LEU A 48 22.61 -3.87 5.11
C LEU A 48 24.02 -3.52 4.58
N PRO A 49 25.13 -3.83 5.29
CA PRO A 49 26.47 -3.56 4.76
C PRO A 49 26.80 -4.32 3.47
N ARG A 50 26.28 -5.55 3.34
CA ARG A 50 26.49 -6.42 2.17
C ARG A 50 25.41 -6.24 1.09
N LYS A 51 24.28 -5.61 1.45
CA LYS A 51 23.06 -5.51 0.62
C LYS A 51 22.63 -6.89 0.08
N ALA A 52 22.70 -7.90 0.94
CA ALA A 52 22.49 -9.29 0.58
C ALA A 52 21.77 -10.05 1.69
N TRP A 53 21.08 -11.12 1.28
CA TRP A 53 20.48 -12.08 2.20
C TRP A 53 21.49 -13.18 2.54
N THR A 54 21.55 -13.54 3.82
CA THR A 54 22.25 -14.71 4.32
C THR A 54 21.22 -15.69 4.86
N HIS A 55 21.31 -16.95 4.42
CA HIS A 55 20.32 -17.99 4.70
C HIS A 55 20.94 -19.12 5.53
N ASN A 56 20.50 -19.27 6.78
CA ASN A 56 20.83 -20.43 7.62
C ASN A 56 19.97 -21.65 7.27
N ARG A 57 18.80 -21.40 6.66
CA ARG A 57 17.94 -22.42 6.04
C ARG A 57 17.44 -21.89 4.70
N PRO A 58 17.25 -22.77 3.68
CA PRO A 58 16.70 -22.36 2.40
C PRO A 58 15.37 -21.62 2.55
N TRP A 59 15.16 -20.59 1.73
CA TRP A 59 13.88 -19.91 1.66
C TRP A 59 12.86 -20.83 0.94
N PRO A 60 11.68 -21.12 1.53
CA PRO A 60 10.68 -21.96 0.87
C PRO A 60 10.15 -21.32 -0.42
N ALA A 61 10.14 -22.06 -1.54
CA ALA A 61 9.80 -21.51 -2.85
C ALA A 61 8.39 -20.91 -2.92
N ASP A 62 7.41 -21.58 -2.31
CA ASP A 62 5.99 -21.21 -2.36
C ASP A 62 5.53 -20.57 -1.05
N LEU A 63 6.42 -19.81 -0.39
CA LEU A 63 6.08 -19.17 0.87
C LEU A 63 5.03 -18.07 0.64
N MET A 64 3.86 -18.25 1.25
CA MET A 64 2.76 -17.29 1.19
C MET A 64 2.46 -16.74 2.58
N ILE A 65 2.12 -15.45 2.65
CA ILE A 65 1.59 -14.80 3.85
C ILE A 65 0.08 -14.68 3.71
N ASP A 66 -0.61 -15.00 4.80
CA ASP A 66 -2.03 -14.78 4.95
C ASP A 66 -2.31 -13.30 5.21
N CYS A 67 -3.13 -12.70 4.35
CA CYS A 67 -3.55 -11.30 4.40
C CYS A 67 -5.07 -11.19 4.65
N GLY A 68 -5.69 -12.22 5.24
CA GLY A 68 -7.12 -12.31 5.54
C GLY A 68 -7.85 -13.05 4.42
N ASN A 69 -8.53 -12.29 3.55
CA ASN A 69 -9.31 -12.87 2.45
C ASN A 69 -8.47 -13.25 1.22
N PHE A 70 -7.16 -13.00 1.26
CA PHE A 70 -6.22 -13.31 0.19
C PHE A 70 -4.84 -13.63 0.77
N ARG A 71 -3.94 -14.13 -0.08
CA ARG A 71 -2.57 -14.46 0.29
C ARG A 71 -1.57 -13.76 -0.62
N MET A 72 -0.41 -13.41 -0.08
CA MET A 72 0.67 -12.78 -0.85
C MET A 72 1.91 -13.66 -0.89
N PRO A 73 2.51 -13.90 -2.08
CA PRO A 73 3.80 -14.56 -2.18
C PRO A 73 4.89 -13.69 -1.56
N VAL A 74 5.83 -14.33 -0.88
CA VAL A 74 6.98 -13.64 -0.29
C VAL A 74 8.29 -14.29 -0.67
N HIS A 75 9.25 -13.45 -1.05
CA HIS A 75 10.56 -13.87 -1.52
C HIS A 75 11.64 -12.86 -1.10
N PRO A 76 12.89 -13.30 -0.92
CA PRO A 76 13.98 -12.41 -0.57
C PRO A 76 14.36 -11.54 -1.77
N THR A 77 14.03 -10.25 -1.71
CA THR A 77 14.43 -9.32 -2.79
C THR A 77 15.85 -8.80 -2.57
N PRO A 78 16.57 -8.36 -3.62
CA PRO A 78 17.90 -7.76 -3.49
C PRO A 78 17.97 -6.52 -2.59
N PHE A 79 16.82 -5.89 -2.28
CA PHE A 79 16.74 -4.67 -1.49
C PHE A 79 16.30 -4.91 -0.03
N GLY A 80 16.15 -6.16 0.40
CA GLY A 80 15.71 -6.51 1.75
C GLY A 80 14.19 -6.41 1.98
N HIS A 81 13.41 -6.08 0.94
CA HIS A 81 11.97 -6.27 0.97
C HIS A 81 11.60 -7.75 0.79
N ILE A 82 10.40 -8.10 1.22
CA ILE A 82 9.87 -9.47 1.16
C ILE A 82 8.72 -9.63 0.16
N GLY A 83 8.34 -8.57 -0.57
CA GLY A 83 7.21 -8.62 -1.51
C GLY A 83 5.86 -8.23 -0.91
N VAL A 84 5.78 -7.88 0.38
CA VAL A 84 4.55 -7.41 1.03
C VAL A 84 4.89 -6.52 2.24
N PHE A 85 3.99 -5.60 2.57
CA PHE A 85 4.05 -4.70 3.73
C PHE A 85 2.91 -5.04 4.70
N PRO A 86 3.14 -5.93 5.68
CA PRO A 86 2.07 -6.45 6.57
C PRO A 86 1.36 -5.38 7.40
N GLU A 87 2.00 -4.23 7.64
CA GLU A 87 1.42 -3.07 8.31
C GLU A 87 0.19 -2.50 7.58
N GLN A 88 0.02 -2.82 6.29
CA GLN A 88 -1.12 -2.41 5.47
C GLN A 88 -2.37 -3.28 5.70
N PHE A 89 -2.31 -4.31 6.55
CA PHE A 89 -3.41 -5.26 6.76
C PHE A 89 -4.76 -4.60 7.09
N GLU A 90 -4.78 -3.62 8.00
CA GLU A 90 -6.01 -2.90 8.35
C GLU A 90 -6.50 -2.01 7.20
N ASN A 91 -5.61 -1.52 6.33
CA ASN A 91 -6.00 -0.80 5.13
C ASN A 91 -6.62 -1.74 4.09
N TRP A 92 -6.10 -2.96 3.91
CA TRP A 92 -6.72 -3.95 3.03
C TRP A 92 -8.09 -4.39 3.51
N LYS A 93 -8.27 -4.54 4.83
CA LYS A 93 -9.59 -4.76 5.43
C LYS A 93 -10.53 -3.60 5.14
N TRP A 94 -10.08 -2.37 5.36
CA TRP A 94 -10.86 -1.18 5.04
C TRP A 94 -11.26 -1.14 3.56
N LEU A 95 -10.33 -1.42 2.63
CA LEU A 95 -10.64 -1.47 1.19
C LEU A 95 -11.77 -2.48 0.87
N GLN A 96 -11.79 -3.61 1.58
CA GLN A 96 -12.77 -4.70 1.39
C GLN A 96 -14.11 -4.52 2.12
N GLN A 97 -14.22 -3.57 3.06
CA GLN A 97 -15.44 -3.38 3.87
C GLN A 97 -16.67 -2.94 3.07
N ARG A 98 -16.48 -2.23 1.95
CA ARG A 98 -17.59 -1.74 1.12
C ARG A 98 -17.51 -2.34 -0.26
N ARG A 99 -18.56 -3.09 -0.62
CA ARG A 99 -18.83 -3.39 -2.02
C ARG A 99 -19.38 -2.13 -2.66
N PRO A 100 -18.86 -1.72 -3.82
CA PRO A 100 -19.39 -0.57 -4.49
C PRO A 100 -20.79 -0.88 -5.03
N THR A 101 -21.67 0.11 -5.01
CA THR A 101 -22.92 0.04 -5.77
C THR A 101 -22.56 0.03 -7.25
N PRO A 102 -22.98 -0.97 -8.04
CA PRO A 102 -22.75 -0.96 -9.48
C PRO A 102 -23.37 0.32 -10.07
N PRO A 103 -22.70 1.02 -11.01
CA PRO A 103 -23.38 1.99 -11.88
C PRO A 103 -24.59 1.36 -12.59
N VAL A 104 -25.42 2.17 -13.26
CA VAL A 104 -26.55 1.64 -14.05
C VAL A 104 -26.02 0.61 -15.07
N GLY A 105 -26.49 -0.63 -14.97
CA GLY A 105 -25.97 -1.79 -15.70
C GLY A 105 -24.98 -2.63 -14.88
N ASN A 106 -24.80 -3.91 -15.21
CA ASN A 106 -23.96 -4.84 -14.44
C ASN A 106 -22.43 -4.54 -14.47
N ALA A 107 -22.01 -3.31 -14.79
CA ALA A 107 -20.62 -2.92 -14.85
C ALA A 107 -20.05 -2.70 -13.44
N ARG A 108 -18.81 -3.14 -13.21
CA ARG A 108 -18.08 -2.86 -11.96
C ARG A 108 -17.51 -1.44 -12.02
N PRO A 109 -17.50 -0.70 -10.90
CA PRO A 109 -16.83 0.60 -10.86
C PRO A 109 -15.31 0.43 -10.87
N LEU A 110 -14.63 1.48 -11.31
CA LEU A 110 -13.17 1.48 -11.42
C LEU A 110 -12.51 1.88 -10.11
N ALA A 111 -11.42 1.19 -9.77
CA ALA A 111 -10.46 1.60 -8.74
C ALA A 111 -9.08 1.84 -9.35
N LEU A 112 -8.31 2.74 -8.76
CA LEU A 112 -6.95 3.08 -9.17
C LEU A 112 -5.99 2.79 -8.01
N ASN A 113 -4.99 1.95 -8.23
CA ASN A 113 -3.90 1.71 -7.28
C ASN A 113 -2.60 2.31 -7.84
N LEU A 114 -2.06 3.32 -7.19
CA LEU A 114 -0.84 4.03 -7.57
C LEU A 114 0.31 3.64 -6.65
N PHE A 115 1.51 3.49 -7.23
CA PHE A 115 2.67 2.90 -6.55
C PHE A 115 2.32 1.50 -6.01
N ALA A 116 1.66 0.74 -6.88
CA ALA A 116 0.88 -0.43 -6.49
C ALA A 116 1.71 -1.64 -6.03
N TYR A 117 3.03 -1.59 -6.20
CA TYR A 117 3.98 -2.61 -5.78
C TYR A 117 3.56 -4.02 -6.27
N THR A 118 3.58 -5.02 -5.40
CA THR A 118 3.26 -6.42 -5.71
C THR A 118 1.76 -6.71 -5.70
N GLY A 119 0.90 -5.69 -5.59
CA GLY A 119 -0.53 -5.83 -5.86
C GLY A 119 -1.43 -6.24 -4.69
N ALA A 120 -0.98 -6.20 -3.42
CA ALA A 120 -1.84 -6.53 -2.28
C ALA A 120 -3.11 -5.66 -2.21
N SER A 121 -2.97 -4.33 -2.35
CA SER A 121 -4.13 -3.42 -2.42
C SER A 121 -4.96 -3.60 -3.71
N THR A 122 -4.34 -4.04 -4.81
CA THR A 122 -5.05 -4.38 -6.05
C THR A 122 -5.96 -5.59 -5.84
N ILE A 123 -5.48 -6.64 -5.16
CA ILE A 123 -6.27 -7.83 -4.81
C ILE A 123 -7.40 -7.45 -3.84
N ALA A 124 -7.11 -6.63 -2.82
CA ALA A 124 -8.12 -6.14 -1.89
C ALA A 124 -9.26 -5.38 -2.59
N LEU A 125 -8.93 -4.52 -3.55
CA LEU A 125 -9.92 -3.80 -4.39
C LEU A 125 -10.71 -4.75 -5.30
N ALA A 126 -10.04 -5.71 -5.94
CA ALA A 126 -10.68 -6.70 -6.80
C ALA A 126 -11.71 -7.54 -6.03
N LEU A 127 -11.35 -8.00 -4.82
CA LEU A 127 -12.22 -8.73 -3.91
C LEU A 127 -13.40 -7.88 -3.40
N ALA A 128 -13.21 -6.57 -3.29
CA ALA A 128 -14.29 -5.64 -2.97
C ALA A 128 -15.27 -5.43 -4.13
N GLY A 129 -14.95 -5.89 -5.34
CA GLY A 129 -15.84 -5.84 -6.51
C GLY A 129 -15.50 -4.73 -7.52
N TYR A 130 -14.31 -4.13 -7.45
CA TYR A 130 -13.85 -3.16 -8.44
C TYR A 130 -13.16 -3.83 -9.63
N ASP A 131 -13.26 -3.18 -10.79
CA ASP A 131 -12.26 -3.35 -11.86
C ASP A 131 -11.09 -2.41 -11.57
N VAL A 132 -9.85 -2.91 -11.62
CA VAL A 132 -8.71 -2.22 -11.01
C VAL A 132 -7.69 -1.80 -12.06
N VAL A 133 -7.26 -0.54 -12.01
CA VAL A 133 -6.08 -0.06 -12.71
C VAL A 133 -4.90 -0.08 -11.75
N HIS A 134 -3.95 -0.97 -12.01
CA HIS A 134 -2.72 -1.14 -11.23
C HIS A 134 -1.59 -0.36 -11.91
N VAL A 135 -0.98 0.60 -11.20
CA VAL A 135 0.09 1.45 -11.74
C VAL A 135 1.33 1.37 -10.84
N ASP A 136 2.44 0.90 -11.42
CA ASP A 136 3.75 0.93 -10.77
C ASP A 136 4.83 1.24 -11.81
N ALA A 137 5.88 1.97 -11.41
CA ALA A 137 6.96 2.35 -12.31
C ALA A 137 7.90 1.17 -12.62
N ALA A 138 7.99 0.18 -11.73
CA ALA A 138 8.92 -0.93 -11.85
C ALA A 138 8.25 -2.13 -12.51
N LYS A 139 8.75 -2.50 -13.70
CA LYS A 139 8.30 -3.72 -14.42
C LYS A 139 8.33 -4.99 -13.54
N PRO A 140 9.34 -5.23 -12.68
CA PRO A 140 9.33 -6.38 -11.77
C PRO A 140 8.15 -6.38 -10.78
N ASN A 141 7.79 -5.22 -10.23
CA ASN A 141 6.64 -5.11 -9.32
C ASN A 141 5.33 -5.47 -10.03
N VAL A 142 5.13 -4.94 -11.24
CA VAL A 142 3.95 -5.24 -12.07
C VAL A 142 3.89 -6.72 -12.46
N ALA A 143 5.03 -7.37 -12.70
CA ALA A 143 5.08 -8.81 -12.96
C ALA A 143 4.73 -9.62 -11.70
N ALA A 144 5.29 -9.26 -10.54
CA ALA A 144 4.95 -9.87 -9.26
C ALA A 144 3.46 -9.68 -8.92
N ALA A 145 2.87 -8.53 -9.25
CA ALA A 145 1.45 -8.29 -9.06
C ALA A 145 0.54 -9.21 -9.89
N LYS A 146 0.95 -9.57 -11.12
CA LYS A 146 0.24 -10.60 -11.91
C LYS A 146 0.28 -11.95 -11.20
N GLN A 147 1.47 -12.38 -10.79
CA GLN A 147 1.64 -13.65 -10.06
C GLN A 147 0.83 -13.70 -8.76
N SER A 148 0.80 -12.60 -7.99
CA SER A 148 -0.02 -12.49 -6.79
C SER A 148 -1.51 -12.62 -7.10
N VAL A 149 -2.00 -11.98 -8.16
CA VAL A 149 -3.41 -12.06 -8.58
C VAL A 149 -3.77 -13.48 -9.03
N ASP A 150 -2.91 -14.11 -9.83
CA ASP A 150 -3.10 -15.49 -10.32
C ASP A 150 -3.18 -16.48 -9.15
N ALA A 151 -2.31 -16.32 -8.15
CA ALA A 151 -2.30 -17.15 -6.93
C ALA A 151 -3.57 -17.01 -6.07
N ASN A 152 -4.37 -15.97 -6.28
CA ASN A 152 -5.64 -15.74 -5.57
C ASN A 152 -6.89 -16.05 -6.42
N GLY A 153 -6.73 -16.64 -7.61
CA GLY A 153 -7.86 -17.13 -8.41
C GLY A 153 -8.80 -16.05 -8.95
N LEU A 154 -8.31 -14.82 -9.16
CA LEU A 154 -9.11 -13.66 -9.57
C LEU A 154 -9.33 -13.55 -11.09
N ALA A 155 -9.41 -14.67 -11.81
CA ALA A 155 -9.47 -14.71 -13.28
C ALA A 155 -10.69 -13.99 -13.91
N GLY A 156 -11.75 -13.71 -13.13
CA GLY A 156 -12.95 -13.01 -13.58
C GLY A 156 -12.99 -11.50 -13.26
N VAL A 157 -11.93 -10.93 -12.71
CA VAL A 157 -11.85 -9.49 -12.39
C VAL A 157 -10.98 -8.79 -13.43
N SER A 158 -11.46 -7.67 -13.99
CA SER A 158 -10.66 -6.88 -14.95
C SER A 158 -9.58 -6.09 -14.20
N ILE A 159 -8.31 -6.46 -14.41
CA ILE A 159 -7.16 -5.73 -13.87
C ILE A 159 -6.29 -5.23 -15.01
N ARG A 160 -6.18 -3.90 -15.14
CA ARG A 160 -5.32 -3.24 -16.11
C ARG A 160 -3.97 -2.91 -15.46
N TYR A 161 -2.92 -3.58 -15.91
CA TYR A 161 -1.56 -3.37 -15.43
C TYR A 161 -0.80 -2.32 -16.25
N MET A 162 -0.28 -1.30 -15.58
CA MET A 162 0.46 -0.20 -16.18
C MET A 162 1.86 -0.11 -15.58
N VAL A 163 2.87 -0.30 -16.42
CA VAL A 163 4.25 0.05 -16.08
C VAL A 163 4.44 1.54 -16.42
N ASP A 164 4.15 2.42 -15.46
CA ASP A 164 4.11 3.87 -15.72
C ASP A 164 4.43 4.72 -14.48
N ASP A 165 4.74 5.99 -14.73
CA ASP A 165 4.86 7.00 -13.70
C ASP A 165 3.45 7.44 -13.22
N ALA A 166 3.22 7.39 -11.92
CA ALA A 166 1.91 7.70 -11.33
C ALA A 166 1.40 9.11 -11.69
N ALA A 167 2.27 10.11 -11.67
CA ALA A 167 1.89 11.50 -11.98
C ALA A 167 1.54 11.70 -13.46
N LYS A 168 2.31 11.12 -14.38
CA LYS A 168 1.99 11.14 -15.82
C LYS A 168 0.74 10.34 -16.14
N PHE A 169 0.55 9.20 -15.46
CA PHE A 169 -0.63 8.38 -15.62
C PHE A 169 -1.89 9.14 -15.23
N THR A 170 -1.94 9.70 -14.01
CA THR A 170 -3.10 10.46 -13.55
C THR A 170 -3.36 11.69 -14.42
N ALA A 171 -2.33 12.43 -14.84
CA ALA A 171 -2.50 13.55 -15.75
C ALA A 171 -3.10 13.17 -17.12
N ARG A 172 -2.85 11.95 -17.63
CA ARG A 172 -3.50 11.44 -18.86
C ARG A 172 -4.94 11.03 -18.60
N GLU A 173 -5.21 10.36 -17.49
CA GLU A 173 -6.57 9.95 -17.14
C GLU A 173 -7.48 11.16 -16.88
N VAL A 174 -6.92 12.24 -16.33
CA VAL A 174 -7.61 13.54 -16.17
C VAL A 174 -8.02 14.10 -17.53
N ARG A 175 -7.11 14.09 -18.52
CA ARG A 175 -7.43 14.53 -19.90
C ARG A 175 -8.45 13.64 -20.61
N ARG A 176 -8.57 12.38 -20.18
CA ARG A 176 -9.57 11.41 -20.65
C ARG A 176 -10.84 11.41 -19.81
N GLU A 177 -10.95 12.32 -18.84
CA GLU A 177 -12.10 12.51 -17.97
C GLU A 177 -12.53 11.24 -17.23
N ARG A 178 -11.56 10.36 -16.92
CA ARG A 178 -11.83 9.09 -16.24
C ARG A 178 -12.22 9.34 -14.79
N LYS A 179 -13.04 8.44 -14.24
CA LYS A 179 -13.55 8.50 -12.87
C LYS A 179 -13.31 7.17 -12.16
N TYR A 180 -12.97 7.27 -10.89
CA TYR A 180 -12.61 6.15 -10.02
C TYR A 180 -13.38 6.28 -8.71
N GLY A 181 -14.09 5.22 -8.33
CA GLY A 181 -14.80 5.15 -7.05
C GLY A 181 -13.85 4.92 -5.87
N THR A 182 -12.66 4.37 -6.11
CA THR A 182 -11.62 4.26 -5.09
C THR A 182 -10.24 4.51 -5.65
N ILE A 183 -9.44 5.32 -4.95
CA ILE A 183 -8.03 5.58 -5.29
C ILE A 183 -7.14 5.20 -4.10
N VAL A 184 -6.11 4.39 -4.34
CA VAL A 184 -5.06 4.06 -3.38
C VAL A 184 -3.75 4.70 -3.84
N LEU A 185 -3.06 5.35 -2.91
CA LEU A 185 -1.82 6.06 -3.16
C LEU A 185 -0.80 5.73 -2.05
N ASP A 186 0.25 4.99 -2.41
CA ASP A 186 1.33 4.58 -1.49
C ASP A 186 2.72 5.05 -1.99
N PRO A 187 2.96 6.37 -2.06
CA PRO A 187 4.18 6.88 -2.66
C PRO A 187 5.39 6.63 -1.75
N PRO A 188 6.56 6.30 -2.32
CA PRO A 188 7.78 6.23 -1.55
C PRO A 188 8.22 7.64 -1.12
N ALA A 189 9.02 7.74 -0.05
CA ALA A 189 9.62 9.01 0.36
C ALA A 189 10.51 9.60 -0.74
N TYR A 190 11.29 8.73 -1.38
CA TYR A 190 12.18 9.04 -2.49
C TYR A 190 12.11 7.93 -3.53
N GLY A 191 12.23 8.28 -4.81
CA GLY A 191 12.28 7.30 -5.87
C GLY A 191 12.74 7.89 -7.20
N HIS A 192 12.74 7.05 -8.23
CA HIS A 192 13.02 7.46 -9.60
C HIS A 192 11.85 7.05 -10.49
N THR A 193 11.44 7.99 -11.34
CA THR A 193 10.50 7.69 -12.43
C THR A 193 11.21 6.83 -13.49
N PRO A 194 10.48 6.10 -14.35
CA PRO A 194 11.08 5.28 -15.42
C PRO A 194 12.00 6.06 -16.38
N LYS A 195 11.83 7.39 -16.47
CA LYS A 195 12.66 8.29 -17.31
C LYS A 195 13.77 9.00 -16.52
N GLY A 196 14.09 8.55 -15.31
CA GLY A 196 15.20 9.08 -14.50
C GLY A 196 14.91 10.33 -13.68
N LYS A 197 13.75 10.99 -13.86
CA LYS A 197 13.36 12.11 -12.97
C LYS A 197 13.22 11.60 -11.54
N THR A 198 13.77 12.33 -10.58
CA THR A 198 13.64 12.04 -9.15
C THR A 198 12.24 12.38 -8.64
N TRP A 199 11.64 11.43 -7.92
CA TRP A 199 10.44 11.60 -7.10
C TRP A 199 10.85 11.97 -5.66
N ARG A 200 10.22 13.01 -5.10
CA ARG A 200 10.33 13.37 -3.68
C ARG A 200 8.94 13.67 -3.14
N ILE A 201 8.54 12.95 -2.09
CA ILE A 201 7.17 13.05 -1.54
C ILE A 201 6.81 14.49 -1.12
N GLU A 202 7.72 15.20 -0.47
CA GLU A 202 7.54 16.58 0.02
C GLU A 202 7.19 17.59 -1.09
N ARG A 203 7.61 17.32 -2.32
CA ARG A 203 7.41 18.18 -3.50
C ARG A 203 6.32 17.66 -4.42
N ASP A 204 6.38 16.37 -4.74
CA ASP A 204 5.63 15.79 -5.85
C ASP A 204 4.28 15.18 -5.43
N LEU A 205 4.02 14.99 -4.13
CA LEU A 205 2.75 14.44 -3.63
C LEU A 205 1.58 15.37 -3.95
N TRP A 206 1.72 16.67 -3.73
CA TRP A 206 0.60 17.62 -3.81
C TRP A 206 0.01 17.74 -5.22
N PRO A 207 0.81 17.95 -6.29
CA PRO A 207 0.28 17.96 -7.65
C PRO A 207 -0.33 16.61 -8.08
N LEU A 208 0.16 15.50 -7.52
CA LEU A 208 -0.42 14.18 -7.76
C LEU A 208 -1.78 14.05 -7.09
N LEU A 209 -1.91 14.48 -5.82
CA LEU A 209 -3.19 14.49 -5.12
C LEU A 209 -4.21 15.36 -5.84
N GLU A 210 -3.84 16.53 -6.36
CA GLU A 210 -4.71 17.36 -7.19
C GLU A 210 -5.29 16.57 -8.38
N ASN A 211 -4.45 15.82 -9.10
CA ASN A 211 -4.95 14.96 -10.18
C ASN A 211 -5.88 13.86 -9.67
N CYS A 212 -5.56 13.22 -8.53
CA CYS A 212 -6.43 12.22 -7.93
C CYS A 212 -7.82 12.80 -7.59
N LEU A 213 -7.88 14.03 -7.06
CA LEU A 213 -9.13 14.71 -6.73
C LEU A 213 -9.97 15.07 -7.96
N ARG A 214 -9.33 15.26 -9.12
CA ARG A 214 -10.03 15.42 -10.41
C ARG A 214 -10.53 14.09 -10.98
N LEU A 215 -9.99 12.98 -10.49
CA LEU A 215 -10.30 11.61 -10.93
C LEU A 215 -11.30 10.89 -10.04
N VAL A 216 -11.68 11.44 -8.88
CA VAL A 216 -12.72 10.80 -8.05
C VAL A 216 -14.10 10.87 -8.69
N ASP A 217 -14.89 9.84 -8.45
CA ASP A 217 -16.29 9.77 -8.88
C ASP A 217 -17.17 10.74 -8.07
N PRO A 218 -17.91 11.66 -8.73
CA PRO A 218 -18.80 12.59 -8.02
C PRO A 218 -19.99 11.91 -7.31
N ALA A 219 -20.37 10.69 -7.72
CA ALA A 219 -21.41 9.91 -7.04
C ALA A 219 -20.96 9.32 -5.70
N GLY A 220 -19.68 9.50 -5.34
CA GLY A 220 -19.09 9.10 -4.07
C GLY A 220 -17.76 8.40 -4.30
N PHE A 221 -16.81 8.64 -3.39
CA PHE A 221 -15.48 8.08 -3.53
C PHE A 221 -14.84 7.72 -2.20
N ARG A 222 -13.81 6.88 -2.31
CA ARG A 222 -12.90 6.54 -1.23
C ARG A 222 -11.46 6.82 -1.69
N LEU A 223 -10.63 7.34 -0.81
CA LEU A 223 -9.23 7.59 -1.12
C LEU A 223 -8.38 7.17 0.07
N LEU A 224 -7.35 6.35 -0.19
CA LEU A 224 -6.35 5.95 0.80
C LEU A 224 -5.00 6.53 0.41
N VAL A 225 -4.41 7.32 1.30
CA VAL A 225 -3.01 7.74 1.23
C VAL A 225 -2.24 7.06 2.34
N THR A 226 -1.14 6.39 2.02
CA THR A 226 -0.20 5.85 3.00
C THR A 226 1.18 6.45 2.78
N GLY A 227 2.02 6.40 3.81
CA GLY A 227 3.38 6.91 3.68
C GLY A 227 4.28 6.54 4.85
N HIS A 228 5.57 6.36 4.54
CA HIS A 228 6.61 5.97 5.49
C HIS A 228 7.68 7.06 5.67
N SER A 229 7.38 8.27 5.19
CA SER A 229 8.31 9.41 5.18
C SER A 229 8.25 10.19 6.50
N PRO A 230 9.40 10.67 7.02
CA PRO A 230 9.42 11.66 8.10
C PRO A 230 9.08 13.08 7.62
N GLN A 231 9.14 13.36 6.32
CA GLN A 231 8.92 14.70 5.75
C GLN A 231 7.45 15.06 5.53
N VAL A 232 6.58 14.06 5.40
CA VAL A 232 5.13 14.25 5.25
C VAL A 232 4.43 13.39 6.28
N VAL A 233 3.50 13.98 7.04
CA VAL A 233 2.67 13.26 8.01
C VAL A 233 1.19 13.31 7.62
N ALA A 234 0.37 12.47 8.26
CA ALA A 234 -1.07 12.41 8.03
C ALA A 234 -1.76 13.78 8.14
N GLY A 235 -1.31 14.62 9.08
CA GLY A 235 -1.85 15.98 9.28
C GLY A 235 -1.67 16.89 8.06
N ASP A 236 -0.54 16.78 7.35
CA ASP A 236 -0.28 17.58 6.15
C ASP A 236 -1.25 17.19 5.02
N VAL A 237 -1.48 15.89 4.86
CA VAL A 237 -2.40 15.34 3.86
C VAL A 237 -3.85 15.76 4.16
N ILE A 238 -4.28 15.70 5.42
CA ILE A 238 -5.61 16.16 5.84
C ILE A 238 -5.77 17.66 5.58
N LYS A 239 -4.79 18.47 5.98
CA LYS A 239 -4.79 19.92 5.75
C LYS A 239 -4.89 20.24 4.26
N TYR A 240 -4.16 19.51 3.42
CA TYR A 240 -4.25 19.66 1.97
C TYR A 240 -5.67 19.38 1.45
N PHE A 241 -6.30 18.26 1.85
CA PHE A 241 -7.68 17.96 1.43
C PHE A 241 -8.70 19.01 1.91
N GLN A 242 -8.53 19.54 3.12
CA GLN A 242 -9.39 20.61 3.63
C GLN A 242 -9.24 21.92 2.83
N GLN A 243 -8.02 22.22 2.35
CA GLN A 243 -7.73 23.43 1.56
C GLN A 243 -8.11 23.31 0.09
N ALA A 244 -8.06 22.11 -0.50
CA ALA A 244 -8.33 21.84 -1.91
C ALA A 244 -9.81 22.06 -2.33
N SER A 245 -10.61 22.76 -1.51
CA SER A 245 -12.06 22.97 -1.70
C SER A 245 -12.86 21.66 -1.82
N LEU A 246 -12.29 20.52 -1.39
CA LEU A 246 -12.98 19.23 -1.41
C LEU A 246 -14.25 19.25 -0.59
N THR A 247 -14.16 19.85 0.59
CA THR A 247 -15.26 20.06 1.53
C THR A 247 -16.32 21.01 1.02
N LYS A 248 -16.05 21.78 -0.04
CA LYS A 248 -17.07 22.60 -0.73
C LYS A 248 -17.90 21.77 -1.71
N ARG A 249 -17.34 20.67 -2.24
CA ARG A 249 -17.99 19.82 -3.26
C ARG A 249 -18.57 18.54 -2.67
N PHE A 250 -18.00 18.05 -1.58
CA PHE A 250 -18.36 16.79 -0.94
C PHE A 250 -18.46 16.97 0.56
N SER A 251 -19.36 16.22 1.20
CA SER A 251 -19.23 15.94 2.63
C SER A 251 -18.19 14.86 2.79
N VAL A 252 -17.13 15.11 3.55
CA VAL A 252 -15.94 14.25 3.61
C VAL A 252 -15.68 13.83 5.05
N ALA A 253 -15.52 12.53 5.27
CA ALA A 253 -15.04 11.94 6.51
C ALA A 253 -13.57 11.56 6.37
N PHE A 254 -12.79 11.87 7.41
CA PHE A 254 -11.38 11.48 7.51
C PHE A 254 -11.20 10.46 8.63
N ASP A 255 -10.49 9.37 8.34
CA ASP A 255 -9.92 8.44 9.32
C ASP A 255 -8.40 8.39 9.10
N SER A 256 -7.61 8.64 10.14
CA SER A 256 -6.16 8.72 9.99
C SER A 256 -5.45 8.24 11.24
N GLY A 257 -4.23 7.74 11.07
CA GLY A 257 -3.43 7.29 12.18
C GLY A 257 -2.07 6.78 11.76
N ARG A 258 -1.39 6.10 12.69
CA ARG A 258 -0.15 5.39 12.42
C ARG A 258 -0.45 3.95 12.02
N SER A 259 0.25 3.47 11.00
CA SER A 259 0.35 2.05 10.69
C SER A 259 1.39 1.46 11.62
N VAL A 260 1.02 0.48 12.44
CA VAL A 260 1.91 -0.11 13.44
C VAL A 260 1.92 -1.63 13.35
N LEU A 261 3.07 -2.22 13.65
CA LEU A 261 3.23 -3.65 13.82
C LEU A 261 3.42 -3.96 15.30
N LYS A 262 2.57 -4.84 15.86
CA LYS A 262 2.70 -5.27 17.26
C LYS A 262 3.60 -6.50 17.37
N ASP A 263 4.58 -6.46 18.26
CA ASP A 263 5.40 -7.62 18.58
C ASP A 263 4.71 -8.56 19.59
N LEU A 264 5.33 -9.71 19.91
CA LEU A 264 4.78 -10.68 20.86
C LEU A 264 4.71 -10.16 22.31
N SER A 265 5.43 -9.09 22.63
CA SER A 265 5.39 -8.42 23.93
C SER A 265 4.37 -7.25 23.94
N GLY A 266 3.60 -7.07 22.87
CA GLY A 266 2.59 -6.02 22.75
C GLY A 266 3.13 -4.63 22.44
N ARG A 267 4.43 -4.50 22.17
CA ARG A 267 5.07 -3.22 21.80
C ARG A 267 4.76 -2.90 20.35
N SER A 268 4.64 -1.61 20.05
CA SER A 268 4.29 -1.14 18.70
C SER A 268 5.51 -0.60 17.97
N LEU A 269 5.84 -1.20 16.83
CA LEU A 269 6.81 -0.68 15.87
C LEU A 269 6.08 0.22 14.88
N ASP A 270 6.48 1.50 14.81
CA ASP A 270 5.94 2.44 13.85
C ASP A 270 6.35 2.06 12.42
N ALA A 271 5.36 1.96 11.54
CA ALA A 271 5.51 1.61 10.15
C ALA A 271 4.80 2.63 9.25
N GLY A 272 4.78 3.92 9.63
CA GLY A 272 4.26 4.99 8.79
C GLY A 272 2.86 5.43 9.18
N PHE A 273 2.18 6.12 8.26
CA PHE A 273 0.84 6.65 8.47
C PHE A 273 -0.14 6.19 7.41
N PHE A 274 -1.41 6.35 7.71
CA PHE A 274 -2.50 6.28 6.73
C PHE A 274 -3.45 7.48 6.89
N VAL A 275 -4.06 7.88 5.78
CA VAL A 275 -5.20 8.78 5.72
C VAL A 275 -6.23 8.15 4.78
N ARG A 276 -7.39 7.83 5.32
CA ARG A 276 -8.56 7.36 4.60
C ARG A 276 -9.55 8.50 4.51
N VAL A 277 -10.04 8.73 3.30
CA VAL A 277 -11.01 9.75 2.97
C VAL A 277 -12.22 9.04 2.41
N GLU A 278 -13.39 9.30 2.96
CA GLU A 278 -14.65 8.82 2.42
C GLU A 278 -15.58 9.99 2.17
N ALA A 279 -16.13 10.06 0.97
CA ALA A 279 -17.17 11.00 0.61
C ALA A 279 -18.37 10.20 0.08
N PRO A 280 -19.52 10.18 0.78
CA PRO A 280 -20.77 9.80 0.14
C PRO A 280 -21.05 10.75 -1.04
N GLY A 281 -21.86 10.30 -2.01
CA GLY A 281 -22.19 11.09 -3.20
C GLY A 281 -22.62 12.52 -2.90
N SER A 282 -22.35 13.42 -3.85
CA SER A 282 -22.52 14.86 -3.68
C SER A 282 -23.89 15.24 -3.09
N ILE A 283 -23.86 16.22 -2.18
CA ILE A 283 -25.07 16.90 -1.72
C ILE A 283 -25.57 17.76 -2.90
N GLN A 284 -26.78 17.49 -3.41
CA GLN A 284 -27.49 18.09 -4.56
C GLN A 284 -27.21 17.43 -5.93
N ALA A 285 -28.22 17.10 -6.76
CA ALA A 285 -29.49 17.81 -6.97
C ALA A 285 -30.75 17.06 -6.48
N GLN A 286 -31.34 17.55 -5.37
CA GLN A 286 -32.79 17.72 -5.31
C GLN A 286 -33.03 19.18 -5.69
N ALA A 287 -33.43 19.39 -6.95
CA ALA A 287 -34.06 20.60 -7.44
C ALA A 287 -35.26 20.16 -8.27
#